data_AF-A0A4Q1B2X3-F1
#
_entry.id   AF-A0A4Q1B2X3-F1
#
_cell.length_a   1.000
_cell.length_b   1.000
_cell.length_c   1.000
_cell.angle_alpha   90.00
_cell.angle_beta   90.00
_cell.angle_gamma   90.00
#
_symmetry.space_group_name_H-M   'P 1'
#
loop_
_entity.id
_entity.type
_entity.pdbx_description
1 polymer ?
#
loop_
_entity_poly.entity_id
_entity_poly.type
_entity_poly.pdbx_seq_one_letter_code
_entity_poly.pdbx_strand_id
1 'polypeptide(L)'
;TGDDTSDSDGTKVTITVDGKDDPTIDSGFVKETPATPVYDLGDKVWFDADKDGIQDAGEPGIPGVTVTLTKPDGSTVTTTTDANGNYVFTDLPNGDYIVTFGTPEGYNGPTISNVGNDGLDSDGQVVKVTINNADDMTIDSGFIKVSVGDTVWEDIDGDGQQDTDEPGIPGVTVTITYPDGTTETTTTDENGNYEFPNVPNGEVTIEFET
;
A
#
# COMPACT_ATOMS: atom_id res chain seq x y z
N THR A 1 -12.02 -13.23 -55.38
CA THR A 1 -11.95 -12.49 -56.66
C THR A 1 -10.85 -11.47 -56.51
N GLY A 2 -9.61 -11.96 -56.53
CA GLY A 2 -8.42 -11.14 -56.66
C GLY A 2 -7.90 -11.26 -58.09
N ASP A 3 -7.03 -10.35 -58.46
CA ASP A 3 -6.16 -10.53 -59.60
C ASP A 3 -5.07 -11.51 -59.14
N ASP A 4 -5.02 -12.71 -59.72
CA ASP A 4 -4.08 -13.80 -59.36
C ASP A 4 -2.59 -13.35 -59.41
N THR A 5 -2.28 -12.15 -59.91
CA THR A 5 -0.93 -11.57 -59.87
C THR A 5 -0.66 -10.65 -58.68
N SER A 6 -1.61 -10.50 -57.75
CA SER A 6 -1.56 -9.49 -56.68
C SER A 6 -2.18 -9.94 -55.35
N ASP A 7 -2.69 -11.18 -55.24
CA ASP A 7 -3.17 -11.74 -53.98
C ASP A 7 -2.43 -13.03 -53.57
N SER A 8 -2.28 -13.20 -52.25
CA SER A 8 -1.51 -14.29 -51.65
C SER A 8 -2.17 -15.65 -51.85
N ASP A 9 -1.44 -16.63 -52.40
CA ASP A 9 -1.84 -18.04 -52.49
C ASP A 9 -1.71 -18.80 -51.16
N GLY A 10 -1.30 -18.10 -50.10
CA GLY A 10 -1.11 -18.65 -48.78
C GLY A 10 0.11 -19.57 -48.66
N THR A 11 0.19 -20.29 -47.54
CA THR A 11 1.40 -21.06 -47.18
C THR A 11 1.55 -22.38 -47.93
N LYS A 12 0.54 -22.79 -48.71
CA LYS A 12 0.57 -24.03 -49.48
C LYS A 12 -0.39 -23.97 -50.68
N VAL A 13 0.18 -24.01 -51.88
CA VAL A 13 -0.54 -24.11 -53.16
C VAL A 13 -0.15 -25.38 -53.92
N THR A 14 -1.05 -25.92 -54.73
CA THR A 14 -0.80 -27.07 -55.61
C THR A 14 -0.98 -26.65 -57.06
N ILE A 15 0.06 -26.78 -57.88
CA ILE A 15 0.04 -26.40 -59.30
C ILE A 15 0.26 -27.61 -60.22
N THR A 16 -0.13 -27.48 -61.49
CA THR A 16 0.20 -28.43 -62.57
C THR A 16 1.09 -27.74 -63.59
N VAL A 17 2.28 -28.28 -63.84
CA VAL A 17 3.25 -27.69 -64.78
C VAL A 17 3.01 -28.24 -66.20
N ASP A 18 2.77 -27.36 -67.17
CA ASP A 18 2.49 -27.70 -68.58
C ASP A 18 3.58 -27.25 -69.57
N GLY A 19 4.77 -26.90 -69.07
CA GLY A 19 5.91 -26.47 -69.89
C GLY A 19 5.94 -24.96 -70.21
N LYS A 20 5.16 -24.14 -69.50
CA LYS A 20 5.20 -22.67 -69.54
C LYS A 20 5.61 -22.09 -68.18
N ASP A 21 6.10 -20.86 -68.20
CA ASP A 21 6.36 -20.08 -66.98
C ASP A 21 5.04 -19.62 -66.36
N ASP A 22 4.93 -19.71 -65.03
CA ASP A 22 3.76 -19.28 -64.26
C ASP A 22 4.19 -18.27 -63.17
N PRO A 23 4.08 -16.96 -63.44
CA PRO A 23 4.51 -15.91 -62.52
C PRO A 23 3.41 -15.47 -61.54
N THR A 24 2.30 -16.19 -61.42
CA THR A 24 1.17 -15.79 -60.56
C THR A 24 1.31 -16.30 -59.12
N ILE A 25 2.26 -17.20 -58.85
CA ILE A 25 2.36 -17.83 -57.53
C ILE A 25 3.10 -16.93 -56.53
N ASP A 26 2.36 -16.35 -55.58
CA ASP A 26 2.91 -15.51 -54.53
C ASP A 26 2.34 -15.81 -53.13
N SER A 27 3.01 -15.30 -52.09
CA SER A 27 2.52 -15.42 -50.71
C SER A 27 2.89 -14.20 -49.90
N GLY A 28 1.87 -13.55 -49.34
CA GLY A 28 2.00 -12.48 -48.35
C GLY A 28 2.20 -13.05 -46.95
N PHE A 29 3.23 -12.58 -46.23
CA PHE A 29 3.42 -12.86 -44.81
C PHE A 29 3.23 -11.57 -44.01
N VAL A 30 2.51 -11.67 -42.90
CA VAL A 30 2.51 -10.61 -41.89
C VAL A 30 3.71 -10.81 -40.98
N LYS A 31 4.41 -9.72 -40.65
CA LYS A 31 5.43 -9.75 -39.60
C LYS A 31 4.71 -9.79 -38.26
N GLU A 32 4.76 -10.94 -37.58
CA GLU A 32 4.41 -11.04 -36.16
C GLU A 32 5.28 -10.03 -35.39
N THR A 33 4.67 -9.02 -34.79
CA THR A 33 5.38 -8.07 -33.93
C THR A 33 5.48 -8.74 -32.56
N PRO A 34 6.68 -8.89 -31.97
CA PRO A 34 6.80 -9.43 -30.62
C PRO A 34 5.90 -8.65 -29.68
N ALA A 35 5.20 -9.33 -28.78
CA ALA A 35 4.45 -8.65 -27.72
C ALA A 35 5.38 -7.69 -26.98
N THR A 36 4.93 -6.45 -26.75
CA THR A 36 5.65 -5.51 -25.90
C THR A 36 5.80 -6.15 -24.52
N PRO A 37 7.02 -6.23 -23.96
CA PRO A 37 7.20 -6.80 -22.64
C PRO A 37 6.46 -5.95 -21.60
N VAL A 38 5.90 -6.63 -20.61
CA VAL A 38 5.18 -6.07 -19.48
C VAL A 38 5.76 -6.61 -18.18
N TYR A 39 5.53 -5.88 -17.09
CA TYR A 39 6.16 -6.08 -15.79
C TYR A 39 5.14 -5.91 -14.68
N ASP A 40 5.50 -6.38 -13.49
CA ASP A 40 4.66 -6.32 -12.31
C ASP A 40 5.18 -5.28 -11.30
N LEU A 41 4.27 -4.75 -10.48
CA LEU A 41 4.55 -3.75 -9.43
C LEU A 41 3.82 -4.11 -8.12
N GLY A 42 4.56 -4.26 -7.01
CA GLY A 42 4.08 -4.68 -5.67
C GLY A 42 4.89 -4.02 -4.55
N ASP A 43 4.80 -4.41 -3.27
CA ASP A 43 4.65 -5.79 -2.76
C ASP A 43 3.74 -5.88 -1.52
N LYS A 44 3.88 -5.01 -0.51
CA LYS A 44 3.29 -5.23 0.82
C LYS A 44 2.83 -3.98 1.59
N VAL A 45 1.75 -4.14 2.35
CA VAL A 45 1.31 -3.21 3.40
C VAL A 45 1.29 -3.96 4.74
N TRP A 46 1.93 -3.41 5.78
CA TRP A 46 2.07 -4.10 7.07
C TRP A 46 1.85 -3.19 8.27
N PHE A 47 1.58 -3.83 9.41
CA PHE A 47 1.53 -3.19 10.70
C PHE A 47 2.94 -3.15 11.27
N ASP A 48 3.53 -1.96 11.21
CA ASP A 48 4.78 -1.64 11.89
C ASP A 48 4.48 -1.45 13.39
N ALA A 49 4.81 -2.46 14.18
CA ALA A 49 4.39 -2.58 15.57
C ALA A 49 5.32 -1.82 16.52
N ASP A 50 6.61 -1.74 16.20
CA ASP A 50 7.61 -1.03 16.99
C ASP A 50 7.97 0.36 16.45
N LYS A 51 7.40 0.71 15.28
CA LYS A 51 7.41 2.04 14.66
C LYS A 51 8.78 2.43 14.12
N ASP A 52 9.58 1.45 13.72
CA ASP A 52 10.95 1.68 13.25
C ASP A 52 11.04 1.92 11.74
N GLY A 53 9.97 1.63 10.99
CA GLY A 53 9.88 1.80 9.54
C GLY A 53 10.42 0.64 8.71
N ILE A 54 10.88 -0.44 9.36
CA ILE A 54 11.40 -1.65 8.76
C ILE A 54 10.31 -2.72 8.81
N GLN A 55 10.33 -3.64 7.84
CA GLN A 55 9.46 -4.79 7.83
C GLN A 55 10.11 -5.94 8.62
N ASP A 56 9.74 -6.08 9.88
CA ASP A 56 10.35 -7.04 10.78
C ASP A 56 9.68 -8.41 10.80
N ALA A 57 10.46 -9.41 11.21
CA ALA A 57 9.96 -10.77 11.36
C ALA A 57 8.94 -10.84 12.50
N GLY A 58 7.68 -11.09 12.16
CA GLY A 58 6.56 -11.18 13.11
C GLY A 58 5.57 -10.03 12.98
N GLU A 59 5.90 -9.01 12.19
CA GLU A 59 4.99 -7.92 11.88
C GLU A 59 3.95 -8.37 10.84
N PRO A 60 2.65 -8.30 11.18
CA PRO A 60 1.61 -8.83 10.30
C PRO A 60 1.33 -7.88 9.14
N GLY A 61 1.03 -8.45 7.98
CA GLY A 61 0.45 -7.68 6.88
C GLY A 61 -0.95 -7.16 7.20
N ILE A 62 -1.35 -6.06 6.57
CA ILE A 62 -2.67 -5.45 6.76
C ILE A 62 -3.56 -5.79 5.57
N PRO A 63 -4.64 -6.57 5.75
CA PRO A 63 -5.53 -6.93 4.66
C PRO A 63 -6.53 -5.83 4.29
N GLY A 64 -6.99 -5.86 3.04
CA GLY A 64 -8.09 -5.02 2.56
C GLY A 64 -7.73 -3.54 2.34
N VAL A 65 -6.45 -3.20 2.37
CA VAL A 65 -5.96 -1.83 2.12
C VAL A 65 -6.10 -1.54 0.63
N THR A 66 -6.79 -0.46 0.29
CA THR A 66 -6.90 -0.03 -1.10
C THR A 66 -5.59 0.60 -1.55
N VAL A 67 -5.01 0.06 -2.62
CA VAL A 67 -3.81 0.61 -3.27
C VAL A 67 -4.21 1.14 -4.64
N THR A 68 -3.83 2.38 -4.95
CA THR A 68 -4.14 3.04 -6.22
C THR A 68 -2.88 3.24 -7.03
N LEU A 69 -2.87 2.78 -8.28
CA LEU A 69 -1.83 3.06 -9.26
C LEU A 69 -2.32 4.13 -10.22
N THR A 70 -1.61 5.26 -10.26
CA THR A 70 -1.75 6.27 -11.32
C THR A 70 -0.76 5.95 -12.44
N LYS A 71 -1.27 5.74 -13.65
CA LYS A 71 -0.50 5.41 -14.85
C LYS A 71 0.13 6.65 -15.48
N PRO A 72 1.10 6.51 -16.40
CA PRO A 72 1.73 7.63 -17.09
C PRO A 72 0.74 8.58 -17.82
N ASP A 73 -0.41 8.06 -18.27
CA ASP A 73 -1.46 8.83 -18.94
C ASP A 73 -2.42 9.55 -17.97
N GLY A 74 -2.20 9.41 -16.66
CA GLY A 74 -3.04 9.95 -15.59
C GLY A 74 -4.27 9.13 -15.25
N SER A 75 -4.54 8.03 -15.95
CA SER A 75 -5.61 7.09 -15.57
C SER A 75 -5.22 6.32 -14.31
N THR A 76 -6.22 5.87 -13.55
CA THR A 76 -6.00 5.12 -12.32
C THR A 76 -6.57 3.72 -12.38
N VAL A 77 -5.91 2.79 -11.71
CA VAL A 77 -6.43 1.45 -11.39
C VAL A 77 -6.21 1.20 -9.90
N THR A 78 -7.03 0.32 -9.32
CA THR A 78 -6.95 0.00 -7.89
C THR A 78 -6.88 -1.50 -7.68
N THR A 79 -6.26 -1.89 -6.57
CA THR A 79 -6.28 -3.25 -6.03
C THR A 79 -6.43 -3.16 -4.51
N THR A 80 -6.60 -4.30 -3.85
CA THR A 80 -6.66 -4.40 -2.39
C THR A 80 -5.68 -5.44 -1.89
N THR A 81 -5.03 -5.16 -0.76
CA THR A 81 -4.10 -6.11 -0.14
C THR A 81 -4.79 -7.39 0.31
N ASP A 82 -4.10 -8.52 0.18
CA ASP A 82 -4.58 -9.84 0.60
C ASP A 82 -4.46 -10.06 2.12
N ALA A 83 -4.77 -11.29 2.58
CA ALA A 83 -4.70 -11.66 4.00
C ALA A 83 -3.31 -11.48 4.65
N ASN A 84 -2.25 -11.44 3.85
CA ASN A 84 -0.87 -11.26 4.29
C ASN A 84 -0.36 -9.84 4.01
N GLY A 85 -1.24 -8.92 3.60
CA GLY A 85 -0.88 -7.55 3.25
C GLY A 85 -0.31 -7.38 1.85
N ASN A 86 -0.27 -8.42 1.02
CA ASN A 86 0.39 -8.34 -0.28
C ASN A 86 -0.53 -7.75 -1.35
N TYR A 87 0.03 -7.01 -2.30
CA TYR A 87 -0.68 -6.50 -3.46
C TYR A 87 0.20 -6.56 -4.72
N VAL A 88 -0.42 -6.60 -5.89
CA VAL A 88 0.30 -6.54 -7.16
C VAL A 88 -0.54 -5.90 -8.26
N PHE A 89 0.10 -5.09 -9.08
CA PHE A 89 -0.39 -4.67 -10.38
C PHE A 89 0.39 -5.40 -11.46
N THR A 90 -0.29 -6.14 -12.33
CA THR A 90 0.36 -6.91 -13.40
C THR A 90 0.22 -6.24 -14.75
N ASP A 91 0.97 -6.75 -15.73
CA ASP A 91 0.85 -6.38 -17.14
C ASP A 91 1.14 -4.89 -17.42
N LEU A 92 2.09 -4.30 -16.69
CA LEU A 92 2.46 -2.89 -16.81
C LEU A 92 3.59 -2.69 -17.85
N PRO A 93 3.40 -1.85 -18.87
CA PRO A 93 4.49 -1.42 -19.72
C PRO A 93 5.52 -0.59 -18.95
N ASN A 94 6.72 -0.41 -19.52
CA ASN A 94 7.68 0.57 -19.03
C ASN A 94 7.05 1.98 -18.95
N GLY A 95 7.37 2.70 -17.88
CA GLY A 95 6.87 4.06 -17.67
C GLY A 95 6.99 4.51 -16.22
N ASP A 96 6.59 5.76 -16.00
CA ASP A 96 6.54 6.38 -14.67
C ASP A 96 5.13 6.28 -14.09
N TYR A 97 5.03 5.72 -12.89
CA TYR A 97 3.79 5.51 -12.17
C TYR A 97 3.83 6.18 -10.80
N ILE A 98 2.65 6.34 -10.20
CA ILE A 98 2.51 6.76 -8.80
C ILE A 98 1.65 5.72 -8.09
N VAL A 99 2.19 5.12 -7.03
CA VAL A 99 1.44 4.26 -6.11
C VAL A 99 0.95 5.12 -4.95
N THR A 100 -0.31 4.94 -4.55
CA THR A 100 -0.90 5.62 -3.40
C THR A 100 -1.62 4.61 -2.52
N PHE A 101 -1.19 4.53 -1.27
CA PHE A 101 -1.75 3.64 -0.25
C PHE A 101 -2.86 4.36 0.53
N GLY A 102 -4.03 3.74 0.62
CA GLY A 102 -5.06 4.18 1.55
C GLY A 102 -4.61 3.95 2.99
N THR A 103 -4.93 4.88 3.90
CA THR A 103 -4.74 4.65 5.33
C THR A 103 -5.73 3.57 5.80
N PRO A 104 -5.26 2.43 6.35
CA PRO A 104 -6.15 1.38 6.81
C PRO A 104 -7.02 1.85 7.99
N GLU A 105 -8.23 1.30 8.11
CA GLU A 105 -9.13 1.65 9.22
C GLU A 105 -8.52 1.26 10.58
N GLY A 106 -8.52 2.21 11.52
CA GLY A 106 -7.93 2.02 12.85
C GLY A 106 -6.41 2.08 12.90
N TYR A 107 -5.75 2.48 11.80
CA TYR A 107 -4.31 2.71 11.74
C TYR A 107 -3.98 4.19 11.55
N ASN A 108 -2.76 4.53 11.91
CA ASN A 108 -2.11 5.81 11.70
C ASN A 108 -0.89 5.63 10.80
N GLY A 109 -0.33 6.75 10.35
CA GLY A 109 0.86 6.76 9.53
C GLY A 109 0.59 7.17 8.08
N PRO A 110 1.43 6.76 7.12
CA PRO A 110 2.44 5.70 7.20
C PRO A 110 3.56 5.95 8.22
N THR A 111 4.29 4.89 8.56
CA THR A 111 5.48 4.93 9.42
C THR A 111 6.65 5.68 8.75
N ILE A 112 7.79 5.75 9.44
CA ILE A 112 9.02 6.35 8.94
C ILE A 112 9.44 5.64 7.65
N SER A 113 9.75 6.40 6.61
CA SER A 113 10.04 5.88 5.28
C SER A 113 11.53 5.90 4.94
N ASN A 114 11.99 5.02 4.04
CA ASN A 114 13.33 4.98 3.46
C ASN A 114 14.46 4.87 4.51
N VAL A 115 14.26 4.01 5.52
CA VAL A 115 15.16 3.84 6.67
C VAL A 115 16.13 2.67 6.52
N GLY A 116 15.89 1.76 5.56
CA GLY A 116 16.49 0.44 5.56
C GLY A 116 16.80 -0.09 4.16
N ASN A 117 16.58 -1.40 4.02
CA ASN A 117 16.70 -2.09 2.74
C ASN A 117 15.40 -1.86 1.96
N ASP A 118 15.51 -1.36 0.74
CA ASP A 118 14.42 -1.00 -0.17
C ASP A 118 13.28 -2.04 -0.23
N GLY A 119 13.60 -3.35 -0.25
CA GLY A 119 12.56 -4.39 -0.28
C GLY A 119 12.03 -4.81 1.09
N LEU A 120 12.36 -4.08 2.16
CA LEU A 120 12.02 -4.37 3.56
C LEU A 120 11.83 -3.09 4.39
N ASP A 121 11.61 -1.94 3.77
CA ASP A 121 11.31 -0.70 4.49
C ASP A 121 10.11 0.02 3.85
N SER A 122 9.61 1.05 4.52
CA SER A 122 8.43 1.77 4.06
C SER A 122 8.81 2.83 3.03
N ASP A 123 8.08 2.92 1.92
CA ASP A 123 8.20 4.02 0.95
C ASP A 123 7.26 5.19 1.27
N GLY A 124 6.40 5.00 2.27
CA GLY A 124 5.39 5.97 2.67
C GLY A 124 4.09 5.84 1.88
N GLN A 125 3.30 6.91 1.84
CA GLN A 125 1.91 6.83 1.38
C GLN A 125 1.78 7.02 -0.13
N VAL A 126 2.65 7.84 -0.72
CA VAL A 126 2.62 8.22 -2.12
C VAL A 126 4.01 8.05 -2.69
N VAL A 127 4.17 7.05 -3.56
CA VAL A 127 5.46 6.59 -4.06
C VAL A 127 5.53 6.80 -5.56
N LYS A 128 6.64 7.33 -6.06
CA LYS A 128 6.90 7.45 -7.50
C LYS A 128 7.80 6.29 -7.91
N VAL A 129 7.41 5.57 -8.94
CA VAL A 129 8.12 4.38 -9.41
C VAL A 129 8.29 4.42 -10.92
N THR A 130 9.43 3.93 -11.41
CA THR A 130 9.73 3.84 -12.84
C THR A 130 9.97 2.38 -13.20
N ILE A 131 9.05 1.80 -13.96
CA ILE A 131 9.25 0.45 -14.53
C ILE A 131 10.17 0.59 -15.75
N ASN A 132 11.32 -0.08 -15.71
CA ASN A 132 12.30 -0.08 -16.78
C ASN A 132 12.93 -1.46 -16.99
N ASN A 133 12.23 -2.27 -17.77
CA ASN A 133 12.65 -3.59 -18.19
C ASN A 133 12.83 -4.62 -17.06
N ALA A 134 12.16 -4.43 -15.94
CA ALA A 134 12.12 -5.34 -14.81
C ALA A 134 10.87 -5.09 -13.97
N ASP A 135 10.44 -6.13 -13.26
CA ASP A 135 9.44 -6.01 -12.19
C ASP A 135 10.02 -5.20 -11.03
N ASP A 136 9.13 -4.55 -10.29
CA ASP A 136 9.49 -3.79 -9.09
C ASP A 136 8.60 -4.23 -7.92
N MET A 137 9.21 -4.97 -6.98
CA MET A 137 8.53 -5.58 -5.83
C MET A 137 9.07 -5.00 -4.52
N THR A 138 9.52 -3.75 -4.54
CA THR A 138 10.01 -3.05 -3.34
C THR A 138 9.08 -1.94 -2.90
N ILE A 139 7.92 -1.75 -3.56
CA ILE A 139 7.01 -0.64 -3.24
C ILE A 139 6.08 -1.01 -2.08
N ASP A 140 6.43 -0.54 -0.89
CA ASP A 140 5.92 -1.02 0.37
C ASP A 140 5.42 0.13 1.27
N SER A 141 4.42 -0.13 2.12
CA SER A 141 3.94 0.89 3.09
C SER A 141 3.62 0.31 4.47
N GLY A 142 4.36 0.75 5.48
CA GLY A 142 4.12 0.40 6.88
C GLY A 142 3.16 1.39 7.54
N PHE A 143 2.24 0.90 8.36
CA PHE A 143 1.33 1.72 9.16
C PHE A 143 1.42 1.36 10.64
N ILE A 144 1.17 2.32 11.51
CA ILE A 144 1.32 2.18 12.96
C ILE A 144 -0.02 2.34 13.67
N LYS A 145 -0.05 2.06 14.97
CA LYS A 145 -1.16 2.44 15.86
C LYS A 145 -0.63 3.36 16.97
N VAL A 146 -1.47 4.31 17.37
CA VAL A 146 -1.15 5.28 18.43
C VAL A 146 -2.14 5.07 19.57
N SER A 147 -1.66 5.14 20.80
CA SER A 147 -2.52 5.20 21.99
C SER A 147 -2.25 6.49 22.74
N VAL A 148 -3.28 6.96 23.46
CA VAL A 148 -3.20 8.10 24.36
C VAL A 148 -3.59 7.63 25.75
N GLY A 149 -2.73 7.83 26.72
CA GLY A 149 -2.92 7.33 28.07
C GLY A 149 -1.72 7.69 28.92
N ASP A 150 -1.88 7.55 30.23
CA ASP A 150 -0.83 7.54 31.24
C ASP A 150 -1.52 7.30 32.60
N THR A 151 -1.21 8.12 33.60
CA THR A 151 -1.63 7.98 34.98
C THR A 151 -2.34 9.25 35.45
N VAL A 152 -3.39 9.10 36.26
CA VAL A 152 -3.90 10.17 37.12
C VAL A 152 -3.36 9.92 38.52
N TRP A 153 -2.65 10.88 39.11
CA TRP A 153 -2.00 10.75 40.40
C TRP A 153 -2.39 11.86 41.38
N GLU A 154 -2.24 11.57 42.67
CA GLU A 154 -2.35 12.55 43.75
C GLU A 154 -1.03 13.29 43.91
N ASP A 155 -1.00 14.57 43.53
CA ASP A 155 0.13 15.49 43.76
C ASP A 155 0.17 15.86 45.26
N ILE A 156 0.98 15.14 46.04
CA ILE A 156 0.96 15.21 47.51
C ILE A 156 1.70 16.44 48.00
N ASP A 157 2.77 16.83 47.31
CA ASP A 157 3.64 17.93 47.75
C ASP A 157 3.42 19.25 46.98
N GLY A 158 2.61 19.21 45.91
CA GLY A 158 2.13 20.36 45.16
C GLY A 158 3.13 20.89 44.14
N ASP A 159 4.09 20.09 43.69
CA ASP A 159 5.15 20.52 42.78
C ASP A 159 4.82 20.33 41.29
N GLY A 160 3.75 19.59 40.99
CA GLY A 160 3.27 19.32 39.63
C GLY A 160 4.12 18.33 38.84
N GLN A 161 4.96 17.54 39.49
CA GLN A 161 5.65 16.37 38.94
C GLN A 161 4.94 15.09 39.39
N GLN A 162 5.31 13.96 38.80
CA GLN A 162 4.87 12.65 39.27
C GLN A 162 6.04 12.00 40.01
N ASP A 163 5.97 11.98 41.33
CA ASP A 163 6.99 11.35 42.16
C ASP A 163 6.68 9.89 42.49
N THR A 164 7.71 9.14 42.92
CA THR A 164 7.59 7.69 43.15
C THR A 164 6.69 7.34 44.34
N ASP A 165 6.52 8.27 45.29
CA ASP A 165 5.65 8.14 46.46
C ASP A 165 4.24 8.69 46.26
N GLU A 166 3.92 9.19 45.07
CA GLU A 166 2.60 9.71 44.73
C GLU A 166 1.69 8.61 44.19
N PRO A 167 0.57 8.30 44.89
CA PRO A 167 -0.31 7.23 44.48
C PRO A 167 -1.16 7.64 43.28
N GLY A 168 -1.43 6.67 42.41
CA GLY A 168 -2.45 6.82 41.38
C GLY A 168 -3.86 6.93 41.99
N ILE A 169 -4.75 7.66 41.31
CA ILE A 169 -6.14 7.86 41.72
C ILE A 169 -7.02 6.91 40.90
N PRO A 170 -7.61 5.86 41.50
CA PRO A 170 -8.47 4.93 40.79
C PRO A 170 -9.88 5.48 40.55
N GLY A 171 -10.52 5.01 39.48
CA GLY A 171 -11.92 5.31 39.17
C GLY A 171 -12.21 6.71 38.64
N VAL A 172 -11.18 7.47 38.24
CA VAL A 172 -11.34 8.77 37.56
C VAL A 172 -11.84 8.51 36.15
N THR A 173 -13.02 9.05 35.81
CA THR A 173 -13.51 9.02 34.43
C THR A 173 -12.65 9.93 33.57
N VAL A 174 -12.09 9.38 32.50
CA VAL A 174 -11.38 10.13 31.47
C VAL A 174 -12.20 10.07 30.18
N THR A 175 -12.40 11.21 29.54
CA THR A 175 -13.11 11.33 28.26
C THR A 175 -12.14 11.81 27.19
N ILE A 176 -12.06 11.10 26.07
CA ILE A 176 -11.41 11.59 24.85
C ILE A 176 -12.48 12.10 23.88
N THR A 177 -12.24 13.27 23.28
CA THR A 177 -13.01 13.80 22.14
C THR A 177 -12.13 13.74 20.90
N TYR A 178 -12.59 13.01 19.89
CA TYR A 178 -11.90 12.82 18.61
C TYR A 178 -12.10 14.01 17.66
N PRO A 179 -11.31 14.10 16.57
CA PRO A 179 -11.41 15.22 15.62
C PRO A 179 -12.78 15.36 14.94
N ASP A 180 -13.54 14.26 14.84
CA ASP A 180 -14.89 14.25 14.28
C ASP A 180 -15.99 14.66 15.29
N GLY A 181 -15.60 14.95 16.54
CA GLY A 181 -16.48 15.32 17.64
C GLY A 181 -17.12 14.14 18.36
N THR A 182 -16.82 12.89 17.98
CA THR A 182 -17.23 11.72 18.77
C THR A 182 -16.41 11.62 20.05
N THR A 183 -16.95 10.93 21.05
CA THR A 183 -16.29 10.77 22.35
C THR A 183 -16.24 9.32 22.79
N GLU A 184 -15.18 8.98 23.51
CA GLU A 184 -15.03 7.72 24.24
C GLU A 184 -14.67 8.02 25.70
N THR A 185 -15.05 7.11 26.61
CA THR A 185 -14.72 7.22 28.03
C THR A 185 -14.08 5.95 28.55
N THR A 186 -13.16 6.13 29.50
CA THR A 186 -12.56 5.06 30.29
C THR A 186 -12.47 5.50 31.75
N THR A 187 -12.10 4.59 32.65
CA THR A 187 -11.84 4.90 34.05
C THR A 187 -10.46 4.43 34.45
N THR A 188 -9.76 5.21 35.26
CA THR A 188 -8.43 4.81 35.76
C THR A 188 -8.49 3.53 36.58
N ASP A 189 -7.47 2.69 36.44
CA ASP A 189 -7.31 1.42 37.17
C ASP A 189 -6.90 1.63 38.63
N GLU A 190 -6.64 0.54 39.37
CA GLU A 190 -6.21 0.59 40.79
C GLU A 190 -4.92 1.39 41.03
N ASN A 191 -4.10 1.59 40.00
CA ASN A 191 -2.86 2.36 40.04
C ASN A 191 -3.00 3.73 39.34
N GLY A 192 -4.22 4.16 39.00
CA GLY A 192 -4.46 5.43 38.34
C GLY A 192 -4.23 5.42 36.82
N ASN A 193 -3.90 4.29 36.20
CA ASN A 193 -3.57 4.25 34.77
C ASN A 193 -4.84 4.26 33.90
N TYR A 194 -4.77 4.92 32.75
CA TYR A 194 -5.79 4.88 31.72
C TYR A 194 -5.15 4.83 30.32
N GLU A 195 -5.86 4.26 29.35
CA GLU A 195 -5.42 4.22 27.96
C GLU A 195 -6.62 4.24 26.99
N PHE A 196 -6.47 5.02 25.93
CA PHE A 196 -7.27 4.98 24.71
C PHE A 196 -6.41 4.39 23.59
N PRO A 197 -6.65 3.14 23.17
CA PRO A 197 -5.89 2.52 22.09
C PRO A 197 -6.42 2.96 20.72
N ASN A 198 -5.55 2.91 19.70
CA ASN A 198 -5.88 3.20 18.29
C ASN A 198 -6.47 4.60 18.04
N VAL A 199 -5.94 5.62 18.73
CA VAL A 199 -6.36 7.01 18.54
C VAL A 199 -6.02 7.45 17.11
N PRO A 200 -7.00 7.95 16.33
CA PRO A 200 -6.76 8.41 14.96
C PRO A 200 -5.94 9.70 14.93
N ASN A 201 -5.29 9.95 13.80
CA ASN A 201 -4.60 11.22 13.55
C ASN A 201 -5.57 12.42 13.63
N GLY A 202 -5.13 13.45 14.34
CA GLY A 202 -5.82 14.73 14.44
C GLY A 202 -5.74 15.31 15.86
N GLU A 203 -6.34 16.48 16.04
CA GLU A 203 -6.45 17.11 17.35
C GLU A 203 -7.50 16.38 18.19
N VAL A 204 -7.08 15.88 19.36
CA VAL A 204 -7.98 15.26 20.36
C VAL A 204 -7.99 16.12 21.62
N THR A 205 -9.11 16.13 22.33
CA THR A 205 -9.22 16.76 23.65
C THR A 205 -9.41 15.68 24.72
N ILE A 206 -8.68 15.78 25.83
CA ILE A 206 -8.82 14.88 26.98
C ILE A 206 -9.41 15.67 28.15
N GLU A 207 -10.46 15.13 28.76
CA GLU A 207 -11.11 15.70 29.95
C GLU A 207 -11.09 14.67 31.09
N PHE A 208 -10.74 15.12 32.30
CA PHE A 208 -10.75 14.31 33.52
C PHE A 208 -11.92 14.78 34.40
N GLU A 209 -12.82 13.87 34.79
CA GLU A 209 -13.90 14.20 35.71
C GLU A 209 -13.38 14.29 37.16
N THR A 210 -13.74 15.38 37.84
CA THR A 210 -13.36 15.70 39.23
C THR A 210 -14.45 15.34 40.23
#